data_AF-A0A317Q3X9-F1
#
_entry.id   AF-A0A317Q3X9-F1
#
_cell.length_a   1.000
_cell.length_b   1.000
_cell.length_c   1.000
_cell.angle_alpha   90.00
_cell.angle_beta   90.00
_cell.angle_gamma   90.00
#
_symmetry.space_group_name_H-M   'P 1'
#
loop_
_entity.id
_entity.type
_entity.pdbx_description
1 polymer ?
#
loop_
_entity_poly.entity_id
_entity_poly.type
_entity_poly.pdbx_seq_one_letter_code
_entity_poly.pdbx_strand_id
1 'polypeptide(L)'
;MIENIDINKLEIIPTSKLSAQSLNGNKKPSATSKTIWIFKEHIRAVDLYCYFNVRFGKPNGLFTLLKNHHDSDNLIHWDYTFSYGDKQLTILCKTYYIEVIKNFDISDEKKAKEKFLTDIKNDFQNYGRDISNFKKSLEPWVLFVNPFKRLKQVIESQLDKLEKIAISEIPHSLGFDPRTKPTKKTIKRWEKDSKEKVDKYVEATSLGLSVSMLLPVYAESFINFIIFMLAKPEIKKDKNTYDNVLRMRINERVSLLHENCIGFAQPVDYNHVQACKDFHSIMNKRNEVLHGNINPMNYLFDSVYFEYRTPLFETFRDIEYDTYKATLRGIEFEKVVDDYQKIQDFISYILLCLDAKVLEHVKILMDTVHPGWHKKENRLGVLFPSHAIEGIAVYGKSINII
;
A
#
# COMPACT_ATOMS: atom_id res chain seq x y z
N MET A 1 -42.25 -24.63 3.84
CA MET A 1 -41.04 -23.78 3.87
C MET A 1 -40.11 -24.24 2.77
N ILE A 2 -39.38 -23.34 2.11
CA ILE A 2 -38.34 -23.75 1.16
C ILE A 2 -37.19 -24.34 1.97
N GLU A 3 -36.70 -25.51 1.58
CA GLU A 3 -35.52 -26.13 2.19
C GLU A 3 -34.23 -25.72 1.48
N ASN A 4 -34.26 -25.59 0.13
CA ASN A 4 -33.09 -25.25 -0.69
C ASN A 4 -33.51 -24.48 -1.95
N ILE A 5 -32.58 -23.72 -2.54
CA ILE A 5 -32.77 -23.07 -3.85
C ILE A 5 -32.28 -24.02 -4.94
N ASP A 6 -33.18 -24.40 -5.85
CA ASP A 6 -32.82 -25.14 -7.06
C ASP A 6 -32.34 -24.16 -8.15
N ILE A 7 -31.05 -24.19 -8.45
CA ILE A 7 -30.41 -23.28 -9.41
C ILE A 7 -30.97 -23.42 -10.83
N ASN A 8 -31.62 -24.54 -11.17
CA ASN A 8 -32.19 -24.78 -12.51
C ASN A 8 -33.51 -24.07 -12.75
N LYS A 9 -34.15 -23.57 -11.68
CA LYS A 9 -35.39 -22.79 -11.75
C LYS A 9 -35.15 -21.28 -11.69
N LEU A 10 -33.88 -20.85 -11.72
CA LEU A 10 -33.53 -19.44 -11.74
C LEU A 10 -33.74 -18.88 -13.15
N GLU A 11 -34.49 -17.79 -13.22
CA GLU A 11 -34.74 -17.07 -14.46
C GLU A 11 -34.39 -15.59 -14.30
N ILE A 12 -33.87 -14.96 -15.35
CA ILE A 12 -33.54 -13.54 -15.34
C ILE A 12 -34.82 -12.70 -15.40
N ILE A 13 -34.92 -11.73 -14.50
CA ILE A 13 -35.96 -10.70 -14.58
C ILE A 13 -35.45 -9.57 -15.48
N PRO A 14 -36.16 -9.20 -16.56
CA PRO A 14 -35.76 -8.07 -17.39
C PRO A 14 -35.61 -6.78 -16.58
N THR A 15 -34.52 -6.03 -16.80
CA THR A 15 -34.21 -4.80 -16.05
C THR A 15 -35.30 -3.74 -16.12
N SER A 16 -36.04 -3.67 -17.25
CA SER A 16 -37.22 -2.79 -17.39
C SER A 16 -38.34 -3.13 -16.40
N LYS A 17 -38.57 -4.43 -16.13
CA LYS A 17 -39.55 -4.86 -15.13
C LYS A 17 -39.08 -4.53 -13.71
N LEU A 18 -37.79 -4.71 -13.41
CA LEU A 18 -37.21 -4.34 -12.11
C LEU A 18 -37.32 -2.84 -11.86
N SER A 19 -37.01 -2.03 -12.86
CA SER A 19 -37.10 -0.56 -12.80
C SER A 19 -38.55 -0.11 -12.57
N ALA A 20 -39.50 -0.69 -13.30
CA ALA A 20 -40.93 -0.41 -13.10
C ALA A 20 -41.42 -0.83 -11.70
N GLN A 21 -40.94 -1.96 -11.16
CA GLN A 21 -41.26 -2.39 -9.79
C GLN A 21 -40.73 -1.40 -8.74
N SER A 22 -39.52 -0.89 -8.92
CA SER A 22 -38.91 0.09 -8.02
C SER A 22 -39.63 1.44 -8.05
N LEU A 23 -40.02 1.92 -9.25
CA LEU A 23 -40.72 3.20 -9.42
C LEU A 23 -42.18 3.16 -8.96
N ASN A 24 -42.86 2.03 -9.13
CA ASN A 24 -44.30 1.96 -8.86
C ASN A 24 -44.68 1.87 -7.38
N GLY A 25 -43.71 1.76 -6.44
CA GLY A 25 -43.82 2.04 -5.00
C GLY A 25 -44.93 1.37 -4.16
N ASN A 26 -45.91 0.70 -4.77
CA ASN A 26 -47.21 0.39 -4.18
C ASN A 26 -47.38 -1.09 -3.80
N LYS A 27 -46.36 -1.92 -4.00
CA LYS A 27 -46.30 -3.23 -3.36
C LYS A 27 -45.45 -3.09 -2.12
N LYS A 28 -46.05 -3.32 -0.94
CA LYS A 28 -45.29 -3.61 0.29
C LYS A 28 -44.11 -4.51 -0.11
N PRO A 29 -42.86 -4.20 0.27
CA PRO A 29 -41.75 -5.08 -0.05
C PRO A 29 -42.15 -6.47 0.43
N SER A 30 -42.26 -7.42 -0.50
CA SER A 30 -42.43 -8.84 -0.16
C SER A 30 -41.38 -9.13 0.90
N ALA A 31 -41.80 -9.51 2.10
CA ALA A 31 -40.97 -9.49 3.31
C ALA A 31 -39.54 -9.94 2.97
N THR A 32 -38.62 -8.97 2.89
CA THR A 32 -37.22 -9.28 2.62
C THR A 32 -36.77 -10.23 3.72
N SER A 33 -36.13 -11.34 3.34
CA SER A 33 -35.64 -12.29 4.33
C SER A 33 -34.79 -11.54 5.33
N LYS A 34 -34.92 -11.93 6.61
CA LYS A 34 -34.05 -11.42 7.65
C LYS A 34 -32.63 -11.98 7.54
N THR A 35 -32.34 -12.80 6.53
CA THR A 35 -31.04 -13.45 6.37
C THR A 35 -30.36 -13.08 5.05
N ILE A 36 -29.12 -12.57 5.16
CA ILE A 36 -28.25 -12.31 4.01
C ILE A 36 -27.14 -13.36 4.02
N TRP A 37 -26.90 -14.00 2.87
CA TRP A 37 -25.74 -14.89 2.73
C TRP A 37 -24.54 -14.13 2.22
N ILE A 38 -23.39 -14.37 2.87
CA ILE A 38 -22.11 -13.77 2.47
C ILE A 38 -21.19 -14.85 1.88
N PHE A 39 -20.76 -14.67 0.63
CA PHE A 39 -19.74 -15.50 0.01
C PHE A 39 -18.40 -14.76 0.00
N LYS A 40 -17.46 -15.25 0.81
CA LYS A 40 -16.06 -14.80 0.83
C LYS A 40 -15.12 -15.88 0.32
N GLU A 41 -15.42 -17.13 0.65
CA GLU A 41 -14.54 -18.27 0.41
C GLU A 41 -15.22 -19.28 -0.51
N HIS A 42 -14.44 -20.28 -0.91
CA HIS A 42 -14.87 -21.44 -1.70
C HIS A 42 -15.31 -21.15 -3.14
N ILE A 43 -15.53 -19.90 -3.58
CA ILE A 43 -15.81 -19.57 -4.98
C ILE A 43 -15.02 -18.35 -5.44
N ARG A 44 -14.41 -18.41 -6.62
CA ARG A 44 -13.70 -17.26 -7.20
C ARG A 44 -14.73 -16.32 -7.82
N ALA A 45 -14.75 -15.05 -7.39
CA ALA A 45 -15.72 -14.05 -7.87
C ALA A 45 -15.74 -13.91 -9.40
N VAL A 46 -14.57 -13.94 -10.05
CA VAL A 46 -14.47 -13.89 -11.52
C VAL A 46 -15.13 -15.08 -12.20
N ASP A 47 -15.02 -16.29 -11.64
CA ASP A 47 -15.63 -17.47 -12.23
C ASP A 47 -17.15 -17.45 -12.05
N LEU A 48 -17.64 -16.98 -10.90
CA LEU A 48 -19.07 -16.79 -10.67
C LEU A 48 -19.65 -15.77 -11.67
N TYR A 49 -18.97 -14.64 -11.87
CA TYR A 49 -19.37 -13.64 -12.87
C TYR A 49 -19.42 -14.24 -14.28
N CYS A 50 -18.38 -14.98 -14.68
CA CYS A 50 -18.30 -15.61 -15.99
C CYS A 50 -19.39 -16.68 -16.17
N TYR A 51 -19.65 -17.49 -15.15
CA TYR A 51 -20.70 -18.50 -15.15
C TYR A 51 -22.08 -17.87 -15.32
N PHE A 52 -22.42 -16.85 -14.53
CA PHE A 52 -23.70 -16.15 -14.71
C PHE A 52 -23.79 -15.48 -16.08
N ASN A 53 -22.69 -14.92 -16.58
CA ASN A 53 -22.70 -14.31 -17.91
C ASN A 53 -23.00 -15.32 -19.02
N VAL A 54 -22.34 -16.47 -18.98
CA VAL A 54 -22.51 -17.55 -19.96
C VAL A 54 -23.92 -18.15 -19.87
N ARG A 55 -24.41 -18.39 -18.65
CA ARG A 55 -25.71 -19.06 -18.45
C ARG A 55 -26.90 -18.13 -18.65
N PHE A 56 -26.79 -16.86 -18.25
CA PHE A 56 -27.91 -15.95 -18.11
C PHE A 56 -27.75 -14.62 -18.87
N GLY A 57 -26.59 -14.36 -19.49
CA GLY A 57 -26.30 -13.10 -20.17
C GLY A 57 -25.75 -12.01 -19.24
N LYS A 58 -25.79 -10.75 -19.69
CA LYS A 58 -25.23 -9.62 -18.92
C LYS A 58 -25.96 -9.42 -17.58
N PRO A 59 -25.29 -8.85 -16.55
CA PRO A 59 -25.95 -8.57 -15.27
C PRO A 59 -27.15 -7.64 -15.48
N ASN A 60 -28.25 -7.98 -14.81
CA ASN A 60 -29.57 -7.39 -15.03
C ASN A 60 -30.09 -6.57 -13.84
N GLY A 61 -29.36 -6.56 -12.72
CA GLY A 61 -29.80 -5.93 -11.49
C GLY A 61 -29.75 -4.41 -11.53
N LEU A 62 -30.46 -3.79 -10.58
CA LEU A 62 -30.62 -2.34 -10.53
C LEU A 62 -29.31 -1.62 -10.21
N PHE A 63 -28.43 -2.22 -9.39
CA PHE A 63 -27.17 -1.57 -9.03
C PHE A 63 -26.20 -1.53 -10.22
N THR A 64 -26.20 -2.55 -11.09
CA THR A 64 -25.43 -2.56 -12.34
C THR A 64 -25.91 -1.51 -13.32
N LEU A 65 -27.20 -1.19 -13.33
CA LEU A 65 -27.75 -0.13 -14.18
C LEU A 65 -27.35 1.27 -13.70
N LEU A 66 -27.24 1.46 -12.38
CA LEU A 66 -27.03 2.77 -11.76
C LEU A 66 -25.57 3.09 -11.45
N LYS A 67 -24.67 2.11 -11.56
CA LYS A 67 -23.25 2.30 -11.24
C LYS A 67 -22.57 3.26 -12.22
N ASN A 68 -21.44 3.84 -11.80
CA ASN A 68 -20.57 4.53 -12.72
C ASN A 68 -19.92 3.52 -13.69
N HIS A 69 -20.10 3.74 -14.99
CA HIS A 69 -19.55 2.87 -16.04
C HIS A 69 -18.16 3.32 -16.54
N HIS A 70 -17.68 4.49 -16.11
CA HIS A 70 -16.43 5.08 -16.56
C HIS A 70 -15.24 4.79 -15.63
N ASP A 71 -15.48 4.29 -14.42
CA ASP A 71 -14.44 3.90 -13.47
C ASP A 71 -14.84 2.70 -12.60
N SER A 72 -13.95 2.32 -11.68
CA SER A 72 -14.12 1.21 -10.74
C SER A 72 -14.59 1.66 -9.35
N ASP A 73 -14.91 2.95 -9.15
CA ASP A 73 -15.29 3.51 -7.86
C ASP A 73 -16.78 3.29 -7.59
N ASN A 74 -17.13 2.01 -7.40
CA ASN A 74 -18.49 1.57 -7.18
C ASN A 74 -18.55 0.65 -5.95
N LEU A 75 -19.56 0.87 -5.09
CA LEU A 75 -19.82 -0.01 -3.95
C LEU A 75 -20.22 -1.43 -4.41
N ILE A 76 -20.98 -1.51 -5.51
CA ILE A 76 -21.43 -2.75 -6.12
C ILE A 76 -20.92 -2.79 -7.56
N HIS A 77 -20.10 -3.78 -7.88
CA HIS A 77 -19.44 -3.91 -9.18
C HIS A 77 -20.36 -4.49 -10.24
N TRP A 78 -21.20 -5.44 -9.84
CA TRP A 78 -22.25 -6.02 -10.65
C TRP A 78 -23.26 -6.73 -9.76
N ASP A 79 -24.47 -6.92 -10.28
CA ASP A 79 -25.54 -7.66 -9.63
C ASP A 79 -26.46 -8.37 -10.63
N TYR A 80 -26.95 -9.54 -10.20
CA TYR A 80 -27.98 -10.30 -10.89
C TYR A 80 -29.21 -10.42 -10.00
N THR A 81 -30.38 -10.23 -10.59
CA THR A 81 -31.66 -10.47 -9.92
C THR A 81 -32.42 -11.58 -10.65
N PHE A 82 -32.68 -12.67 -9.94
CA PHE A 82 -33.35 -13.86 -10.45
C PHE A 82 -34.77 -13.98 -9.88
N SER A 83 -35.71 -14.43 -10.70
CA SER A 83 -36.97 -15.00 -10.24
C SER A 83 -36.79 -16.48 -9.92
N TYR A 84 -37.50 -16.92 -8.88
CA TYR A 84 -37.62 -18.32 -8.47
C TYR A 84 -39.10 -18.60 -8.18
N GLY A 85 -39.86 -18.89 -9.23
CA GLY A 85 -41.33 -18.89 -9.16
C GLY A 85 -41.87 -17.49 -8.86
N ASP A 86 -42.61 -17.35 -7.77
CA ASP A 86 -43.16 -16.08 -7.27
C ASP A 86 -42.16 -15.27 -6.40
N LYS A 87 -40.96 -15.80 -6.19
CA LYS A 87 -39.91 -15.25 -5.32
C LYS A 87 -38.78 -14.63 -6.10
N GLN A 88 -37.93 -13.87 -5.40
CA GLN A 88 -36.79 -13.16 -5.94
C GLN A 88 -35.54 -13.35 -5.09
N LEU A 89 -34.42 -13.43 -5.79
CA LEU A 89 -33.06 -13.58 -5.28
C LEU A 89 -32.20 -12.54 -5.98
N THR A 90 -31.44 -11.74 -5.23
CA THR A 90 -30.46 -10.80 -5.78
C THR A 90 -29.07 -11.15 -5.29
N ILE A 91 -28.12 -11.23 -6.21
CA ILE A 91 -26.71 -11.51 -5.95
C ILE A 91 -25.93 -10.25 -6.26
N LEU A 92 -25.29 -9.65 -5.25
CA LEU A 92 -24.50 -8.41 -5.36
C LEU A 92 -23.01 -8.74 -5.23
N CYS A 93 -22.18 -8.32 -6.18
CA CYS A 93 -20.73 -8.42 -6.04
C CYS A 93 -20.13 -7.10 -5.56
N LYS A 94 -19.38 -7.17 -4.46
CA LYS A 94 -18.59 -6.06 -3.91
C LYS A 94 -17.10 -6.38 -4.04
N THR A 95 -16.25 -5.48 -3.55
CA THR A 95 -14.78 -5.64 -3.64
C THR A 95 -14.27 -6.88 -2.91
N TYR A 96 -14.81 -7.18 -1.73
CA TYR A 96 -14.26 -8.23 -0.84
C TYR A 96 -15.15 -9.47 -0.69
N TYR A 97 -16.42 -9.39 -1.10
CA TYR A 97 -17.38 -10.48 -0.94
C TYR A 97 -18.60 -10.31 -1.85
N ILE A 98 -19.41 -11.36 -1.93
CA ILE A 98 -20.70 -11.37 -2.61
C ILE A 98 -21.81 -11.48 -1.58
N GLU A 99 -22.88 -10.71 -1.75
CA GLU A 99 -24.11 -10.81 -0.95
C GLU A 99 -25.20 -11.51 -1.74
N VAL A 100 -25.96 -12.37 -1.07
CA VAL A 100 -27.17 -12.95 -1.62
C VAL A 100 -28.35 -12.53 -0.75
N ILE A 101 -29.22 -11.70 -1.33
CA ILE A 101 -30.41 -11.14 -0.71
C ILE A 101 -31.63 -11.86 -1.28
N LYS A 102 -32.54 -12.28 -0.41
CA LYS A 102 -33.72 -13.08 -0.75
C LYS A 102 -34.97 -12.37 -0.26
N ASN A 103 -36.08 -12.46 -0.98
CA ASN A 103 -37.38 -11.99 -0.50
C ASN A 103 -38.24 -13.10 0.16
N PHE A 104 -37.59 -14.16 0.62
CA PHE A 104 -38.21 -15.33 1.23
C PHE A 104 -37.24 -15.98 2.22
N ASP A 105 -37.79 -16.57 3.28
CA ASP A 105 -37.01 -17.31 4.28
C ASP A 105 -36.86 -18.78 3.89
N ILE A 106 -35.71 -19.35 4.29
CA ILE A 106 -35.39 -20.77 4.15
C ILE A 106 -35.30 -21.39 5.54
N SER A 107 -35.77 -22.64 5.69
CA SER A 107 -35.84 -23.32 6.99
C SER A 107 -34.48 -23.51 7.66
N ASP A 108 -33.47 -23.91 6.88
CA ASP A 108 -32.07 -24.03 7.31
C ASP A 108 -31.18 -23.21 6.37
N GLU A 109 -30.99 -21.94 6.70
CA GLU A 109 -30.24 -20.99 5.89
C GLU A 109 -28.77 -21.40 5.71
N LYS A 110 -28.14 -22.03 6.70
CA LYS A 110 -26.73 -22.44 6.62
C LYS A 110 -26.57 -23.61 5.65
N LYS A 111 -27.37 -24.66 5.80
CA LYS A 111 -27.35 -25.82 4.91
C LYS A 111 -27.72 -25.43 3.48
N ALA A 112 -28.72 -24.55 3.32
CA ALA A 112 -29.13 -24.07 2.00
C ALA A 112 -28.06 -23.21 1.33
N LYS A 113 -27.35 -22.37 2.09
CA LYS A 113 -26.20 -21.59 1.60
C LYS A 113 -25.10 -22.51 1.06
N GLU A 114 -24.71 -23.53 1.83
CA GLU A 114 -23.68 -24.51 1.46
C GLU A 114 -24.10 -25.32 0.23
N LYS A 115 -25.36 -25.76 0.20
CA LYS A 115 -25.92 -26.49 -0.95
C LYS A 115 -25.96 -25.62 -2.20
N PHE A 116 -26.42 -24.37 -2.10
CA PHE A 116 -26.47 -23.44 -3.24
C PHE A 116 -25.10 -23.22 -3.87
N LEU A 117 -24.06 -23.00 -3.05
CA LEU A 117 -22.68 -22.88 -3.53
C LEU A 117 -22.18 -24.17 -4.19
N THR A 118 -22.51 -25.33 -3.60
CA THR A 118 -22.13 -26.64 -4.14
C THR A 118 -22.80 -26.91 -5.48
N ASP A 119 -24.09 -26.62 -5.60
CA ASP A 119 -24.86 -26.82 -6.82
C ASP A 119 -24.34 -25.92 -7.94
N ILE A 120 -24.03 -24.64 -7.67
CA ILE A 120 -23.41 -23.72 -8.65
C ILE A 120 -22.08 -24.29 -9.16
N LYS A 121 -21.21 -24.76 -8.25
CA LYS A 121 -19.91 -25.32 -8.63
C LYS A 121 -20.04 -26.58 -9.46
N ASN A 122 -20.96 -27.47 -9.08
CA ASN A 122 -21.21 -28.68 -9.85
C ASN A 122 -21.72 -28.32 -11.25
N ASP A 123 -22.51 -27.26 -11.39
CA ASP A 123 -22.99 -26.81 -12.68
C ASP A 123 -21.91 -26.12 -13.55
N PHE A 124 -20.77 -25.70 -12.98
CA PHE A 124 -19.65 -25.18 -13.78
C PHE A 124 -19.16 -26.19 -14.83
N GLN A 125 -19.26 -27.49 -14.55
CA GLN A 125 -18.84 -28.53 -15.50
C GLN A 125 -19.64 -28.50 -16.81
N ASN A 126 -20.90 -28.05 -16.74
CA ASN A 126 -21.78 -27.96 -17.90
C ASN A 126 -21.43 -26.76 -18.81
N TYR A 127 -20.76 -25.75 -18.27
CA TYR A 127 -20.44 -24.49 -18.97
C TYR A 127 -18.93 -24.19 -19.04
N GLY A 128 -18.06 -25.13 -18.65
CA GLY A 128 -16.64 -24.87 -18.42
C GLY A 128 -15.88 -24.32 -19.65
N ARG A 129 -16.23 -24.81 -20.85
CA ARG A 129 -15.64 -24.33 -22.12
C ARG A 129 -16.03 -22.87 -22.39
N ASP A 130 -17.30 -22.55 -22.23
CA ASP A 130 -17.83 -21.22 -22.51
C ASP A 130 -17.39 -20.20 -21.46
N ILE A 131 -17.31 -20.60 -20.19
CA ILE A 131 -16.70 -19.80 -19.12
C ILE A 131 -15.26 -19.45 -19.49
N SER A 132 -14.47 -20.44 -19.92
CA SER A 132 -13.07 -20.23 -20.29
C SER A 132 -12.92 -19.31 -21.51
N ASN A 133 -13.82 -19.42 -22.49
CA ASN A 133 -13.84 -18.56 -23.68
C ASN A 133 -14.23 -17.13 -23.31
N PHE A 134 -15.29 -16.94 -22.52
CA PHE A 134 -15.71 -15.62 -22.06
C PHE A 134 -14.62 -14.95 -21.23
N LYS A 135 -13.96 -15.68 -20.31
CA LYS A 135 -12.86 -15.16 -19.49
C LYS A 135 -11.69 -14.60 -20.31
N LYS A 136 -11.42 -15.15 -21.50
CA LYS A 136 -10.36 -14.64 -22.41
C LYS A 136 -10.68 -13.27 -23.01
N SER A 137 -11.97 -12.91 -23.09
CA SER A 137 -12.44 -11.59 -23.55
C SER A 137 -12.24 -10.50 -22.50
N LEU A 138 -12.03 -10.86 -21.22
CA LEU A 138 -11.77 -9.93 -20.15
C LEU A 138 -10.31 -9.43 -20.17
N GLU A 139 -10.07 -8.24 -19.63
CA GLU A 139 -8.74 -7.66 -19.51
C GLU A 139 -7.93 -8.30 -18.35
N PRO A 140 -6.76 -8.91 -18.62
CA PRO A 140 -5.94 -9.54 -17.58
C PRO A 140 -5.02 -8.51 -16.91
N TRP A 141 -5.46 -8.02 -15.76
CA TRP A 141 -4.67 -7.16 -14.89
C TRP A 141 -4.02 -7.93 -13.73
N VAL A 142 -2.81 -7.52 -13.36
CA VAL A 142 -2.11 -7.99 -12.15
C VAL A 142 -1.85 -6.80 -11.24
N LEU A 143 -2.33 -6.85 -10.02
CA LEU A 143 -1.94 -5.89 -9.00
C LEU A 143 -0.60 -6.30 -8.40
N PHE A 144 0.27 -5.32 -8.19
CA PHE A 144 1.53 -5.53 -7.47
C PHE A 144 1.77 -4.39 -6.50
N VAL A 145 2.59 -4.63 -5.49
CA VAL A 145 2.99 -3.62 -4.52
C VAL A 145 4.04 -2.71 -5.16
N ASN A 146 3.80 -1.41 -5.19
CA ASN A 146 4.78 -0.43 -5.64
C ASN A 146 5.91 -0.30 -4.60
N PRO A 147 7.15 -0.79 -4.89
CA PRO A 147 8.23 -0.77 -3.92
C PRO A 147 8.65 0.65 -3.53
N PHE A 148 8.61 1.59 -4.48
CA PHE A 148 8.94 3.00 -4.26
C PHE A 148 7.96 3.66 -3.29
N LYS A 149 6.66 3.55 -3.56
CA LYS A 149 5.62 4.12 -2.69
C LYS A 149 5.64 3.51 -1.29
N ARG A 150 5.85 2.19 -1.19
CA ARG A 150 5.97 1.50 0.10
C ARG A 150 7.15 2.03 0.93
N LEU A 151 8.33 2.19 0.31
CA LEU A 151 9.50 2.74 1.01
C LEU A 151 9.25 4.18 1.46
N LYS A 152 8.66 5.01 0.60
CA LYS A 152 8.25 6.38 0.93
C LYS A 152 7.36 6.41 2.18
N GLN A 153 6.29 5.62 2.21
CA GLN A 153 5.35 5.55 3.33
C GLN A 153 6.02 5.11 4.64
N VAL A 154 6.93 4.14 4.58
CA VAL A 154 7.68 3.69 5.77
C VAL A 154 8.60 4.80 6.28
N ILE A 155 9.35 5.46 5.40
CA ILE A 155 10.25 6.56 5.77
C ILE A 155 9.46 7.72 6.37
N GLU A 156 8.40 8.18 5.71
CA GLU A 156 7.54 9.27 6.20
C GLU A 156 6.92 8.92 7.56
N SER A 157 6.42 7.70 7.73
CA SER A 157 5.88 7.26 9.04
C SER A 157 6.94 7.24 10.15
N GLN A 158 8.20 6.91 9.83
CA GLN A 158 9.30 6.92 10.79
C GLN A 158 9.75 8.34 11.12
N LEU A 159 9.79 9.23 10.13
CA LEU A 159 10.07 10.66 10.32
C LEU A 159 8.99 11.33 11.20
N ASP A 160 7.70 11.06 10.93
CA ASP A 160 6.60 11.55 11.75
C ASP A 160 6.70 11.09 13.22
N LYS A 161 7.20 9.86 13.45
CA LYS A 161 7.44 9.34 14.80
C LYS A 161 8.64 10.00 15.45
N LEU A 162 9.74 10.18 14.72
CA LEU A 162 10.94 10.88 15.21
C LEU A 162 10.61 12.31 15.62
N GLU A 163 9.85 13.04 14.82
CA GLU A 163 9.41 14.39 15.13
C GLU A 163 8.61 14.42 16.43
N LYS A 164 7.68 13.47 16.63
CA LYS A 164 6.87 13.34 17.85
C LYS A 164 7.67 12.97 19.09
N ILE A 165 8.84 12.34 18.97
CA ILE A 165 9.73 12.08 20.12
C ILE A 165 10.26 13.40 20.68
N ALA A 166 10.43 14.42 19.83
CA ALA A 166 10.88 15.77 20.18
C ALA A 166 12.15 15.74 21.04
N ILE A 167 13.20 15.10 20.54
CA ILE A 167 14.47 14.90 21.29
C ILE A 167 15.05 16.22 21.79
N SER A 168 14.95 17.28 20.97
CA SER A 168 15.41 18.63 21.28
C SER A 168 14.67 19.28 22.46
N GLU A 169 13.45 18.82 22.75
CA GLU A 169 12.63 19.29 23.87
C GLU A 169 12.84 18.47 25.15
N ILE A 170 13.61 17.38 25.09
CA ILE A 170 13.92 16.59 26.29
C ILE A 170 14.78 17.46 27.21
N PRO A 171 14.28 17.82 28.41
CA PRO A 171 15.02 18.70 29.29
C PRO A 171 16.35 18.04 29.67
N HIS A 172 17.41 18.82 29.58
CA HIS A 172 18.69 18.46 30.18
C HIS A 172 18.43 18.18 31.66
N SER A 173 18.73 16.96 32.12
CA SER A 173 18.81 16.78 33.56
C SER A 173 20.08 17.51 33.97
N LEU A 174 19.90 18.62 34.67
CA LEU A 174 20.92 19.01 35.64
C LEU A 174 21.00 17.80 36.56
N GLY A 175 22.04 16.98 36.40
CA GLY A 175 22.23 15.78 37.23
C GLY A 175 22.19 16.12 38.72
N PHE A 176 22.34 15.13 39.59
CA PHE A 176 22.43 15.42 41.02
C PHE A 176 23.55 16.44 41.28
N ASP A 177 23.22 17.61 41.84
CA ASP A 177 24.24 18.54 42.32
C ASP A 177 25.02 17.81 43.41
N PRO A 178 26.32 17.52 43.21
CA PRO A 178 27.11 16.75 44.16
C PRO A 178 27.25 17.44 45.52
N ARG A 179 26.91 18.73 45.61
CA ARG A 179 26.88 19.51 46.86
C ARG A 179 25.59 19.30 47.66
N THR A 180 24.60 18.60 47.10
CA THR A 180 23.30 18.35 47.74
C THR A 180 23.12 16.89 48.08
N LYS A 181 22.61 16.59 49.29
CA LYS A 181 22.32 15.21 49.70
C LYS A 181 21.02 14.74 49.03
N PRO A 182 21.05 13.71 48.16
CA PRO A 182 19.85 13.26 47.48
C PRO A 182 18.88 12.59 48.47
N THR A 183 17.60 12.90 48.35
CA THR A 183 16.55 12.20 49.11
C THR A 183 16.13 10.92 48.38
N LYS A 184 15.57 9.94 49.11
CA LYS A 184 14.98 8.73 48.50
C LYS A 184 13.95 9.04 47.41
N LYS A 185 13.18 10.13 47.57
CA LYS A 185 12.19 10.60 46.60
C LYS A 185 12.86 11.15 45.33
N THR A 186 13.96 11.88 45.48
CA THR A 186 14.75 12.41 44.36
C THR A 186 15.37 11.27 43.55
N ILE A 187 15.91 10.24 44.22
CA ILE A 187 16.49 9.07 43.56
C ILE A 187 15.44 8.33 42.72
N LYS A 188 14.29 8.00 43.31
CA LYS A 188 13.20 7.32 42.57
C LYS A 188 12.67 8.12 41.38
N ARG A 189 12.60 9.46 41.52
CA ARG A 189 12.20 10.34 40.41
C ARG A 189 13.24 10.31 39.30
N TRP A 190 14.52 10.43 39.64
CA TRP A 190 15.61 10.35 38.67
C TRP A 190 15.64 9.01 37.94
N GLU A 191 15.44 7.89 38.64
CA GLU A 191 15.38 6.56 38.01
C GLU A 191 14.26 6.48 36.96
N LYS A 192 13.07 6.98 37.31
CA LYS A 192 11.92 7.01 36.40
C LYS A 192 12.19 7.93 35.20
N ASP A 193 12.61 9.17 35.45
CA ASP A 193 12.87 10.18 34.43
C ASP A 193 14.01 9.72 33.49
N SER A 194 15.06 9.09 34.04
CA SER A 194 16.18 8.56 33.26
C SER A 194 15.75 7.40 32.37
N LYS A 195 14.92 6.49 32.88
CA LYS A 195 14.39 5.37 32.07
C LYS A 195 13.56 5.88 30.91
N GLU A 196 12.63 6.80 31.15
CA GLU A 196 11.79 7.39 30.10
C GLU A 196 12.63 8.11 29.03
N LYS A 197 13.70 8.80 29.42
CA LYS A 197 14.64 9.42 28.48
C LYS A 197 15.39 8.37 27.67
N VAL A 198 15.97 7.36 28.32
CA VAL A 198 16.71 6.28 27.64
C VAL A 198 15.84 5.62 26.58
N ASP A 199 14.60 5.27 26.92
CA ASP A 199 13.67 4.65 25.97
C ASP A 199 13.44 5.53 24.73
N LYS A 200 13.27 6.85 24.92
CA LYS A 200 13.13 7.82 23.81
C LYS A 200 14.38 7.92 22.93
N TYR A 201 15.57 7.99 23.53
CA TYR A 201 16.83 8.07 22.77
C TYR A 201 17.12 6.78 22.00
N VAL A 202 16.82 5.62 22.58
CA VAL A 202 16.95 4.31 21.91
C VAL A 202 15.97 4.22 20.74
N GLU A 203 14.70 4.61 20.94
CA GLU A 203 13.71 4.63 19.87
C GLU A 203 14.13 5.58 18.74
N ALA A 204 14.57 6.80 19.08
CA ALA A 204 15.06 7.76 18.10
C ALA A 204 16.29 7.26 17.33
N THR A 205 17.25 6.67 18.02
CA THR A 205 18.43 6.05 17.41
C THR A 205 18.02 4.98 16.40
N SER A 206 17.09 4.10 16.80
CA SER A 206 16.58 3.02 15.94
C SER A 206 15.86 3.55 14.70
N LEU A 207 14.97 4.53 14.87
CA LEU A 207 14.25 5.15 13.77
C LEU A 207 15.18 5.93 12.83
N GLY A 208 16.08 6.75 13.37
CA GLY A 208 17.03 7.54 12.58
C GLY A 208 17.98 6.68 11.76
N LEU A 209 18.49 5.60 12.34
CA LEU A 209 19.29 4.60 11.63
C LEU A 209 18.48 3.90 10.54
N SER A 210 17.25 3.47 10.85
CA SER A 210 16.35 2.85 9.87
C SER A 210 16.12 3.76 8.67
N VAL A 211 15.74 5.02 8.89
CA VAL A 211 15.53 5.99 7.80
C VAL A 211 16.80 6.18 6.99
N SER A 212 17.93 6.46 7.64
CA SER A 212 19.23 6.65 6.98
C SER A 212 19.60 5.48 6.07
N MET A 213 19.26 4.25 6.49
CA MET A 213 19.51 3.05 5.70
C MET A 213 18.53 2.85 4.54
N LEU A 214 17.29 3.31 4.68
CA LEU A 214 16.24 3.18 3.67
C LEU A 214 16.32 4.25 2.58
N LEU A 215 16.85 5.45 2.87
CA LEU A 215 16.95 6.57 1.93
C LEU A 215 17.67 6.21 0.60
N PRO A 216 18.86 5.59 0.60
CA PRO A 216 19.50 5.03 -0.59
C PRO A 216 18.59 4.10 -1.40
N VAL A 217 17.96 3.14 -0.71
CA VAL A 217 17.12 2.11 -1.34
C VAL A 217 15.86 2.74 -1.93
N TYR A 218 15.32 3.77 -1.27
CA TYR A 218 14.19 4.55 -1.75
C TYR A 218 14.52 5.25 -3.08
N ALA A 219 15.66 5.95 -3.16
CA ALA A 219 16.12 6.57 -4.40
C ALA A 219 16.41 5.54 -5.51
N GLU A 220 17.07 4.43 -5.19
CA GLU A 220 17.29 3.36 -6.17
C GLU A 220 15.99 2.72 -6.68
N SER A 221 15.01 2.55 -5.79
CA SER A 221 13.70 2.02 -6.15
C SER A 221 12.96 2.96 -7.12
N PHE A 222 13.16 4.28 -6.98
CA PHE A 222 12.65 5.27 -7.93
C PHE A 222 13.28 5.08 -9.32
N ILE A 223 14.61 4.95 -9.40
CA ILE A 223 15.29 4.72 -10.68
C ILE A 223 14.80 3.43 -11.35
N ASN A 224 14.71 2.34 -10.57
CA ASN A 224 14.16 1.07 -11.06
C ASN A 224 12.72 1.21 -11.54
N PHE A 225 11.92 2.01 -10.84
CA PHE A 225 10.54 2.29 -11.22
C PHE A 225 10.46 3.07 -12.54
N ILE A 226 11.28 4.11 -12.72
CA ILE A 226 11.40 4.86 -13.97
C ILE A 226 11.81 3.94 -15.12
N ILE A 227 12.84 3.10 -14.94
CA ILE A 227 13.28 2.15 -15.97
C ILE A 227 12.15 1.16 -16.31
N PHE A 228 11.49 0.59 -15.30
CA PHE A 228 10.39 -0.34 -15.51
C PHE A 228 9.23 0.31 -16.30
N MET A 229 8.88 1.55 -15.94
CA MET A 229 7.83 2.31 -16.63
C MET A 229 8.22 2.67 -18.06
N LEU A 230 9.40 3.25 -18.24
CA LEU A 230 9.76 4.01 -19.42
C LEU A 230 10.80 3.34 -20.31
N ALA A 231 11.36 2.18 -19.95
CA ALA A 231 12.34 1.50 -20.81
C ALA A 231 11.78 1.31 -22.22
N LYS A 232 12.63 1.59 -23.22
CA LYS A 232 12.25 1.50 -24.63
C LYS A 232 11.76 0.08 -24.98
N PRO A 233 10.81 -0.07 -25.93
CA PRO A 233 10.27 -1.38 -26.29
C PRO A 233 11.32 -2.42 -26.68
N GLU A 234 12.38 -2.02 -27.36
CA GLU A 234 13.52 -2.86 -27.73
C GLU A 234 14.29 -3.39 -26.53
N ILE A 235 14.45 -2.59 -25.47
CA ILE A 235 15.09 -3.00 -24.22
C ILE A 235 14.16 -3.91 -23.43
N LYS A 236 12.86 -3.59 -23.34
CA LYS A 236 11.89 -4.42 -22.58
C LYS A 236 11.65 -5.81 -23.19
N LYS A 237 11.75 -5.95 -24.51
CA LYS A 237 11.51 -7.22 -25.21
C LYS A 237 12.66 -8.21 -25.03
N ASP A 238 13.89 -7.73 -24.88
CA ASP A 238 15.04 -8.58 -24.60
C ASP A 238 15.37 -8.60 -23.11
N LYS A 239 15.08 -9.73 -22.47
CA LYS A 239 15.34 -9.94 -21.04
C LYS A 239 16.81 -9.73 -20.69
N ASN A 240 17.75 -10.16 -21.54
CA ASN A 240 19.18 -10.03 -21.23
C ASN A 240 19.61 -8.56 -21.23
N THR A 241 19.20 -7.80 -22.25
CA THR A 241 19.46 -6.36 -22.31
C THR A 241 18.80 -5.62 -21.14
N TYR A 242 17.54 -5.92 -20.82
CA TYR A 242 16.85 -5.33 -19.67
C TYR A 242 17.56 -5.62 -18.34
N ASP A 243 17.95 -6.88 -18.10
CA ASP A 243 18.65 -7.30 -16.89
C ASP A 243 20.04 -6.64 -16.79
N ASN A 244 20.73 -6.43 -17.91
CA ASN A 244 22.00 -5.72 -17.96
C ASN A 244 21.84 -4.26 -17.52
N VAL A 245 20.83 -3.55 -18.04
CA VAL A 245 20.53 -2.17 -17.64
C VAL A 245 20.27 -2.06 -16.14
N LEU A 246 19.53 -3.02 -15.56
CA LEU A 246 19.23 -3.03 -14.12
C LEU A 246 20.45 -3.29 -13.23
N ARG A 247 21.48 -3.98 -13.73
CA ARG A 247 22.70 -4.33 -12.99
C ARG A 247 23.80 -3.27 -13.05
N MET A 248 23.64 -2.24 -13.86
CA MET A 248 24.63 -1.16 -13.98
C MET A 248 24.77 -0.40 -12.66
N ARG A 249 25.93 0.25 -12.46
CA ARG A 249 26.13 1.11 -11.29
C ARG A 249 25.13 2.25 -11.30
N ILE A 250 24.71 2.72 -10.13
CA ILE A 250 23.62 3.69 -10.02
C ILE A 250 23.88 4.99 -10.80
N ASN A 251 25.11 5.49 -10.77
CA ASN A 251 25.52 6.66 -11.54
C ASN A 251 25.40 6.43 -13.05
N GLU A 252 25.77 5.25 -13.53
CA GLU A 252 25.65 4.86 -14.94
C GLU A 252 24.17 4.71 -15.33
N ARG A 253 23.35 4.06 -14.49
CA ARG A 253 21.89 3.92 -14.72
C ARG A 253 21.21 5.28 -14.87
N VAL A 254 21.50 6.21 -13.95
CA VAL A 254 20.90 7.55 -13.96
C VAL A 254 21.31 8.34 -15.21
N SER A 255 22.60 8.31 -15.56
CA SER A 255 23.13 9.03 -16.72
C SER A 255 22.51 8.52 -18.03
N LEU A 256 22.31 7.20 -18.16
CA LEU A 256 21.77 6.56 -19.35
C LEU A 256 20.24 6.43 -19.39
N LEU A 257 19.51 7.07 -18.46
CA LEU A 257 18.04 7.03 -18.47
C LEU A 257 17.48 7.53 -19.80
N HIS A 258 17.99 8.65 -20.32
CA HIS A 258 17.54 9.23 -21.58
C HIS A 258 17.83 8.34 -22.80
N GLU A 259 18.87 7.50 -22.74
CA GLU A 259 19.21 6.55 -23.81
C GLU A 259 18.36 5.29 -23.74
N ASN A 260 18.08 4.80 -22.53
CA ASN A 260 17.39 3.54 -22.29
C ASN A 260 15.87 3.67 -22.13
N CYS A 261 15.36 4.88 -21.89
CA CYS A 261 13.95 5.15 -21.65
C CYS A 261 13.36 6.11 -22.69
N ILE A 262 12.05 6.00 -22.90
CA ILE A 262 11.26 6.99 -23.64
C ILE A 262 10.83 8.14 -22.72
N GLY A 263 10.56 9.31 -23.30
CA GLY A 263 9.92 10.40 -22.55
C GLY A 263 10.85 11.33 -21.78
N PHE A 264 12.15 11.27 -22.05
CA PHE A 264 13.12 12.24 -21.53
C PHE A 264 13.28 13.37 -22.55
N ALA A 265 13.04 14.60 -22.12
CA ALA A 265 13.25 15.80 -22.92
C ALA A 265 14.75 16.15 -23.04
N GLN A 266 15.53 15.77 -22.03
CA GLN A 266 16.97 16.05 -21.94
C GLN A 266 17.69 14.96 -21.14
N PRO A 267 19.01 14.79 -21.36
CA PRO A 267 19.83 13.89 -20.54
C PRO A 267 19.89 14.33 -19.07
N VAL A 268 20.08 13.37 -18.17
CA VAL A 268 20.32 13.65 -16.76
C VAL A 268 21.81 13.89 -16.54
N ASP A 269 22.20 15.13 -16.25
CA ASP A 269 23.57 15.46 -15.86
C ASP A 269 23.83 15.04 -14.40
N TYR A 270 24.37 13.83 -14.23
CA TYR A 270 24.66 13.25 -12.92
C TYR A 270 25.87 13.91 -12.22
N ASN A 271 26.83 14.42 -12.99
CA ASN A 271 28.13 14.82 -12.44
C ASN A 271 28.17 16.27 -11.97
N HIS A 272 27.39 17.16 -12.59
CA HIS A 272 27.47 18.59 -12.28
C HIS A 272 26.32 19.10 -11.41
N VAL A 273 25.17 18.42 -11.39
CA VAL A 273 23.99 18.86 -10.62
C VAL A 273 24.12 18.50 -9.14
N GLN A 274 23.84 19.50 -8.28
CA GLN A 274 23.98 19.38 -6.83
C GLN A 274 23.14 18.24 -6.24
N ALA A 275 21.89 18.11 -6.67
CA ALA A 275 21.01 17.03 -6.21
C ALA A 275 21.59 15.62 -6.46
N CYS A 276 22.30 15.42 -7.58
CA CYS A 276 22.96 14.14 -7.86
C CYS A 276 24.21 13.93 -7.00
N LYS A 277 24.98 14.99 -6.72
CA LYS A 277 26.14 14.93 -5.81
C LYS A 277 25.72 14.61 -4.37
N ASP A 278 24.64 15.23 -3.90
CA ASP A 278 24.10 15.00 -2.56
C ASP A 278 23.56 13.56 -2.43
N PHE A 279 22.82 13.09 -3.43
CA PHE A 279 22.43 11.68 -3.51
C PHE A 279 23.64 10.74 -3.46
N HIS A 280 24.69 11.02 -4.25
CA HIS A 280 25.91 10.21 -4.27
C HIS A 280 26.61 10.19 -2.89
N SER A 281 26.64 11.32 -2.18
CA SER A 281 27.15 11.39 -0.80
C SER A 281 26.37 10.48 0.14
N ILE A 282 25.04 10.50 0.08
CA ILE A 282 24.16 9.64 0.90
C ILE A 282 24.40 8.15 0.61
N MET A 283 24.56 7.77 -0.67
CA MET A 283 24.93 6.41 -1.06
C MET A 283 26.25 5.95 -0.45
N ASN A 284 27.27 6.83 -0.46
CA ASN A 284 28.58 6.52 0.11
C ASN A 284 28.54 6.37 1.63
N LYS A 285 27.84 7.27 2.34
CA LYS A 285 27.62 7.16 3.80
C LYS A 285 27.00 5.79 4.15
N ARG A 286 25.99 5.33 3.41
CA ARG A 286 25.37 4.02 3.63
C ARG A 286 26.36 2.87 3.46
N ASN A 287 27.23 2.93 2.45
CA ASN A 287 28.24 1.90 2.24
C ASN A 287 29.24 1.86 3.41
N GLU A 288 29.67 3.01 3.92
CA GLU A 288 30.52 3.07 5.11
C GLU A 288 29.87 2.41 6.33
N VAL A 289 28.58 2.69 6.57
CA VAL A 289 27.82 2.08 7.68
C VAL A 289 27.69 0.57 7.53
N LEU A 290 27.34 0.07 6.33
CA LEU A 290 27.14 -1.37 6.12
C LEU A 290 28.42 -2.18 6.09
N HIS A 291 29.51 -1.60 5.63
CA HIS A 291 30.81 -2.25 5.70
C HIS A 291 31.43 -2.13 7.10
N GLY A 292 30.77 -1.44 8.03
CA GLY A 292 31.26 -1.27 9.39
C GLY A 292 32.59 -0.53 9.43
N ASN A 293 32.82 0.39 8.49
CA ASN A 293 34.06 1.15 8.43
C ASN A 293 34.16 2.04 9.68
N ILE A 294 35.10 1.73 10.56
CA ILE A 294 35.31 2.48 11.80
C ILE A 294 36.21 3.67 11.48
N ASN A 295 35.61 4.86 11.37
CA ASN A 295 36.34 6.14 11.38
C ASN A 295 35.99 6.90 12.67
N PRO A 296 36.90 6.93 13.67
CA PRO A 296 36.66 7.62 14.94
C PRO A 296 36.28 9.10 14.78
N MET A 297 36.76 9.76 13.73
CA MET A 297 36.47 11.18 13.49
C MET A 297 35.02 11.43 13.07
N ASN A 298 34.35 10.44 12.45
CA ASN A 298 32.95 10.59 12.01
C ASN A 298 31.96 10.53 13.18
N TYR A 299 32.37 9.97 14.31
CA TYR A 299 31.54 9.76 15.50
C TYR A 299 32.16 10.40 16.76
N LEU A 300 33.14 11.28 16.59
CA LEU A 300 33.81 11.97 17.69
C LEU A 300 32.79 12.78 18.49
N PHE A 301 32.70 12.51 19.79
CA PHE A 301 31.79 13.22 20.69
C PHE A 301 32.49 13.93 21.84
N ASP A 302 33.75 13.58 22.14
CA ASP A 302 34.59 14.18 23.19
C ASP A 302 36.09 13.98 22.91
N SER A 303 36.91 14.81 23.55
CA SER A 303 38.35 14.66 23.68
C SER A 303 38.72 14.53 25.17
N VAL A 304 39.50 13.49 25.51
CA VAL A 304 39.98 13.27 26.87
C VAL A 304 41.51 13.23 26.83
N TYR A 305 42.14 14.09 27.62
CA TYR A 305 43.59 14.08 27.81
C TYR A 305 43.95 13.14 28.96
N PHE A 306 45.20 12.66 29.00
CA PHE A 306 45.69 11.82 30.09
C PHE A 306 47.02 12.36 30.63
N GLU A 307 47.07 12.53 31.95
CA GLU A 307 48.34 12.62 32.67
C GLU A 307 48.61 11.25 33.32
N TYR A 308 49.50 10.46 32.71
CA TYR A 308 49.73 9.05 33.04
C TYR A 308 48.45 8.21 32.98
N ARG A 309 47.78 7.98 34.12
CA ARG A 309 46.52 7.22 34.23
C ARG A 309 45.34 8.08 34.68
N THR A 310 45.54 9.39 34.81
CA THR A 310 44.53 10.34 35.24
C THR A 310 43.85 10.95 34.01
N PRO A 311 42.52 10.74 33.82
CA PRO A 311 41.80 11.38 32.74
C PRO A 311 41.56 12.86 33.04
N LEU A 312 41.76 13.69 32.02
CA LEU A 312 41.59 15.14 32.03
C LEU A 312 40.57 15.49 30.93
N PHE A 313 39.31 15.63 31.32
CA PHE A 313 38.22 15.95 30.41
C PHE A 313 38.26 17.42 30.01
N GLU A 314 38.02 17.72 28.73
CA GLU A 314 37.98 19.10 28.23
C GLU A 314 36.78 19.88 28.78
N THR A 315 35.64 19.19 28.94
CA THR A 315 34.43 19.73 29.56
C THR A 315 33.77 18.69 30.46
N PHE A 316 33.29 19.08 31.64
CA PHE A 316 32.47 18.20 32.47
C PHE A 316 31.09 17.98 31.85
N ARG A 317 30.69 16.72 31.72
CA ARG A 317 29.39 16.30 31.17
C ARG A 317 28.58 15.56 32.22
N ASP A 318 27.28 15.47 31.98
CA ASP A 318 26.40 14.61 32.77
C ASP A 318 26.43 13.17 32.25
N ILE A 319 26.06 12.22 33.11
CA ILE A 319 25.96 10.79 32.74
C ILE A 319 24.95 10.56 31.61
N GLU A 320 23.97 11.46 31.47
CA GLU A 320 22.96 11.43 30.41
C GLU A 320 23.58 11.60 29.02
N TYR A 321 24.54 12.53 28.90
CA TYR A 321 25.24 12.79 27.66
C TYR A 321 26.02 11.57 27.19
N ASP A 322 26.80 10.95 28.09
CA ASP A 322 27.65 9.80 27.78
C ASP A 322 26.83 8.52 27.54
N THR A 323 25.67 8.39 28.19
CA THR A 323 24.84 7.19 28.08
C THR A 323 24.02 7.18 26.78
N TYR A 324 23.52 8.32 26.30
CA TYR A 324 22.58 8.30 25.17
C TYR A 324 22.63 9.50 24.21
N LYS A 325 23.19 10.67 24.56
CA LYS A 325 23.31 11.75 23.55
C LYS A 325 24.40 11.45 22.54
N ALA A 326 25.49 10.81 22.97
CA ALA A 326 26.54 10.35 22.08
C ALA A 326 26.05 9.33 21.04
N THR A 327 25.01 8.54 21.35
CA THR A 327 24.51 7.49 20.44
C THR A 327 23.76 8.04 19.23
N LEU A 328 23.30 9.29 19.28
CA LEU A 328 22.64 9.95 18.15
C LEU A 328 23.62 10.56 17.13
N ARG A 329 24.93 10.53 17.41
CA ARG A 329 25.93 11.15 16.54
C ARG A 329 25.90 10.51 15.16
N GLY A 330 25.71 11.35 14.14
CA GLY A 330 25.63 10.95 12.76
C GLY A 330 24.23 10.58 12.25
N ILE A 331 23.24 10.44 13.14
CA ILE A 331 21.83 10.14 12.85
C ILE A 331 20.89 11.15 13.54
N GLU A 332 21.37 12.38 13.75
CA GLU A 332 20.59 13.47 14.32
C GLU A 332 19.33 13.71 13.47
N PHE A 333 18.19 13.98 14.12
CA PHE A 333 16.91 14.09 13.43
C PHE A 333 16.96 15.12 12.28
N GLU A 334 17.56 16.29 12.53
CA GLU A 334 17.71 17.35 11.54
C GLU A 334 18.51 16.88 10.32
N LYS A 335 19.55 16.07 10.56
CA LYS A 335 20.38 15.51 9.50
C LYS A 335 19.64 14.44 8.69
N VAL A 336 18.83 13.62 9.35
CA VAL A 336 18.00 12.60 8.69
C VAL A 336 16.92 13.26 7.81
N VAL A 337 16.31 14.34 8.29
CA VAL A 337 15.34 15.14 7.52
C VAL A 337 16.01 15.82 6.33
N ASP A 338 17.20 16.41 6.52
CA ASP A 338 17.99 17.00 5.43
C ASP A 338 18.41 15.97 4.37
N ASP A 339 18.88 14.79 4.79
CA ASP A 339 19.20 13.70 3.86
C ASP A 339 17.93 13.20 3.13
N TYR A 340 16.75 13.17 3.77
CA TYR A 340 15.48 12.88 3.08
C TYR A 340 15.13 13.94 2.03
N GLN A 341 15.28 15.23 2.35
CA GLN A 341 15.03 16.32 1.42
C GLN A 341 15.96 16.24 0.20
N LYS A 342 17.25 15.97 0.39
CA LYS A 342 18.21 15.75 -0.71
C LYS A 342 17.79 14.62 -1.64
N ILE A 343 17.20 13.54 -1.11
CA ILE A 343 16.63 12.48 -1.95
C ILE A 343 15.40 12.97 -2.72
N GLN A 344 14.51 13.76 -2.10
CA GLN A 344 13.37 14.36 -2.81
C GLN A 344 13.82 15.31 -3.93
N ASP A 345 14.86 16.10 -3.70
CA ASP A 345 15.44 17.00 -4.69
C ASP A 345 16.04 16.24 -5.87
N PHE A 346 16.74 15.13 -5.60
CA PHE A 346 17.24 14.21 -6.63
C PHE A 346 16.12 13.62 -7.49
N ILE A 347 15.05 13.12 -6.85
CA ILE A 347 13.87 12.60 -7.55
C ILE A 347 13.24 13.70 -8.41
N SER A 348 13.07 14.89 -7.84
CA SER A 348 12.46 16.05 -8.51
C SER A 348 13.27 16.47 -9.73
N TYR A 349 14.60 16.50 -9.64
CA TYR A 349 15.48 16.80 -10.76
C TYR A 349 15.28 15.82 -11.92
N ILE A 350 15.23 14.51 -11.64
CA ILE A 350 15.00 13.50 -12.69
C ILE A 350 13.64 13.68 -13.34
N LEU A 351 12.61 13.98 -12.53
CA LEU A 351 11.26 14.26 -13.04
C LEU A 351 11.23 15.51 -13.94
N LEU A 352 12.05 16.54 -13.65
CA LEU A 352 12.18 17.73 -14.49
C LEU A 352 12.85 17.45 -15.85
N CYS A 353 13.58 16.34 -15.99
CA CYS A 353 14.15 15.91 -17.27
C CYS A 353 13.13 15.16 -18.15
N LEU A 354 11.94 14.86 -17.65
CA LEU A 354 10.88 14.19 -18.41
C LEU A 354 10.04 15.17 -19.22
N ASP A 355 9.50 14.69 -20.35
CA ASP A 355 8.47 15.38 -21.10
C ASP A 355 7.20 15.57 -20.24
N ALA A 356 6.52 16.71 -20.38
CA ALA A 356 5.34 17.05 -19.55
C ALA A 356 4.26 15.97 -19.52
N LYS A 357 3.95 15.36 -20.68
CA LYS A 357 2.95 14.28 -20.79
C LYS A 357 3.37 13.02 -20.02
N VAL A 358 4.66 12.71 -20.03
CA VAL A 358 5.21 11.52 -19.36
C VAL A 358 5.30 11.76 -17.86
N LEU A 359 5.69 12.97 -17.46
CA LEU A 359 5.75 13.41 -16.08
C LEU A 359 4.41 13.24 -15.36
N GLU A 360 3.29 13.64 -15.97
CA GLU A 360 1.95 13.48 -15.37
C GLU A 360 1.63 12.01 -15.08
N HIS A 361 1.86 11.12 -16.05
CA HIS A 361 1.63 9.69 -15.87
C HIS A 361 2.54 9.07 -14.80
N VAL A 362 3.81 9.47 -14.76
CA VAL A 362 4.78 9.01 -13.75
C VAL A 362 4.34 9.43 -12.36
N LYS A 363 3.92 10.70 -12.16
CA LYS A 363 3.45 11.19 -10.86
C LYS A 363 2.27 10.40 -10.32
N ILE A 364 1.27 10.11 -11.17
CA ILE A 364 0.09 9.32 -10.77
C ILE A 364 0.51 7.93 -10.30
N LEU A 365 1.38 7.25 -11.04
CA LEU A 365 1.81 5.89 -10.70
C LEU A 365 2.76 5.86 -9.50
N MET A 366 3.60 6.88 -9.32
CA MET A 366 4.45 7.05 -8.13
C MET A 366 3.63 7.13 -6.83
N ASP A 367 2.45 7.74 -6.88
CA ASP A 367 1.57 7.88 -5.72
C ASP A 367 0.67 6.66 -5.49
N THR A 368 0.60 5.75 -6.46
CA THR A 368 -0.25 4.56 -6.40
C THR A 368 0.41 3.43 -5.60
N VAL A 369 -0.28 2.95 -4.56
CA VAL A 369 0.20 1.85 -3.69
C VAL A 369 0.19 0.50 -4.42
N HIS A 370 -0.89 0.22 -5.15
CA HIS A 370 -1.09 -1.04 -5.87
C HIS A 370 -1.37 -0.80 -7.37
N PRO A 371 -0.36 -0.45 -8.18
CA PRO A 371 -0.56 -0.30 -9.61
C PRO A 371 -0.97 -1.63 -10.25
N GLY A 372 -1.75 -1.53 -11.33
CA GLY A 372 -2.09 -2.65 -12.20
C GLY A 372 -1.09 -2.79 -13.35
N TRP A 373 -0.70 -4.02 -13.65
CA TRP A 373 0.06 -4.40 -14.83
C TRP A 373 -0.82 -5.19 -15.80
N HIS A 374 -1.03 -4.67 -17.01
CA HIS A 374 -1.77 -5.35 -18.06
C HIS A 374 -0.85 -6.30 -18.82
N LYS A 375 -1.02 -7.61 -18.64
CA LYS A 375 -0.08 -8.62 -19.16
C LYS A 375 0.07 -8.63 -20.68
N LYS A 376 -1.02 -8.35 -21.41
CA LYS A 376 -1.05 -8.47 -22.88
C LYS A 376 -0.37 -7.27 -23.55
N GLU A 377 -0.61 -6.08 -23.04
CA GLU A 377 -0.14 -4.83 -23.66
C GLU A 377 1.10 -4.25 -22.97
N ASN A 378 1.58 -4.89 -21.90
CA ASN A 378 2.72 -4.43 -21.10
C ASN A 378 2.60 -2.95 -20.68
N ARG A 379 1.41 -2.58 -20.18
CA ARG A 379 1.13 -1.23 -19.69
C ARG A 379 0.78 -1.22 -18.20
N LEU A 380 1.08 -0.11 -17.56
CA LEU A 380 0.67 0.17 -16.18
C LEU A 380 -0.61 0.99 -16.15
N GLY A 381 -1.37 0.85 -15.06
CA GLY A 381 -2.57 1.64 -14.82
C GLY A 381 -2.91 1.73 -13.35
N VAL A 382 -3.69 2.75 -13.00
CA VAL A 382 -4.36 2.86 -11.71
C VAL A 382 -5.74 2.24 -11.88
N LEU A 383 -6.00 1.15 -11.15
CA LEU A 383 -7.22 0.36 -11.35
C LEU A 383 -8.30 0.66 -10.34
N PHE A 384 -7.95 1.25 -9.21
CA PHE A 384 -8.85 1.50 -8.09
C PHE A 384 -8.56 2.88 -7.50
N PRO A 385 -9.57 3.53 -6.90
CA PRO A 385 -9.37 4.77 -6.16
C PRO A 385 -8.42 4.57 -4.97
N SER A 386 -7.88 5.67 -4.44
CA SER A 386 -7.00 5.69 -3.27
C SER A 386 -7.72 5.36 -1.94
N HIS A 387 -9.04 5.15 -2.00
CA HIS A 387 -9.88 4.79 -0.88
C HIS A 387 -10.67 3.52 -1.20
N ALA A 388 -11.20 2.84 -0.18
CA ALA A 388 -12.08 1.71 -0.35
C ALA A 388 -13.32 1.92 0.52
N ILE A 389 -14.50 1.69 -0.06
CA ILE A 389 -15.77 1.74 0.67
C ILE A 389 -16.28 0.30 0.78
N GLU A 390 -16.63 -0.09 2.00
CA GLU A 390 -17.30 -1.34 2.30
C GLU A 390 -18.55 -1.04 3.14
N GLY A 391 -19.63 -1.75 2.88
CA GLY A 391 -20.87 -1.63 3.64
C GLY A 391 -21.79 -2.79 3.31
N ILE A 392 -22.73 -3.12 4.20
CA ILE A 392 -23.70 -4.22 4.04
C ILE A 392 -25.09 -3.62 3.82
N ALA A 393 -25.86 -4.16 2.88
CA ALA A 393 -27.23 -3.70 2.67
C ALA A 393 -28.12 -4.22 3.81
N VAL A 394 -28.65 -3.33 4.66
CA VAL A 394 -29.51 -3.70 5.80
C VAL A 394 -30.93 -3.19 5.56
N TYR A 395 -31.89 -4.11 5.41
CA TYR A 395 -33.33 -3.83 5.35
C TYR A 395 -34.05 -4.27 6.63
N GLY A 396 -34.47 -3.32 7.48
CA GLY A 396 -35.28 -3.59 8.69
C GLY A 396 -34.50 -3.58 10.01
N LYS A 397 -35.19 -3.85 11.13
CA LYS A 397 -34.66 -3.72 12.51
C LYS A 397 -33.85 -4.93 13.02
N SER A 398 -33.87 -6.07 12.32
CA SER A 398 -33.16 -7.29 12.75
C SER A 398 -32.80 -8.17 11.54
N ILE A 399 -31.51 -8.24 11.23
CA ILE A 399 -30.96 -9.06 10.13
C ILE A 399 -29.85 -9.95 10.68
N ASN A 400 -29.88 -11.22 10.28
CA ASN A 400 -28.86 -12.22 10.50
C ASN A 400 -27.95 -12.32 9.28
N ILE A 401 -26.64 -12.21 9.49
CA ILE A 401 -25.63 -12.41 8.45
C ILE A 401 -25.08 -13.83 8.61
N ILE A 402 -25.13 -14.63 7.54
CA ILE A 402 -24.71 -16.04 7.55
C ILE A 402 -23.63 -16.29 6.50
#